data_AF-A0A2N9ZZ57-F1
#
_entry.id   AF-A0A2N9ZZ57-F1
#
_cell.length_a   1.000
_cell.length_b   1.000
_cell.length_c   1.000
_cell.angle_alpha   90.00
_cell.angle_beta   90.00
_cell.angle_gamma   90.00
#
_symmetry.space_group_name_H-M   'P 1'
#
loop_
_entity.id
_entity.type
_entity.pdbx_description
1 polymer ?
#
loop_
_entity_poly.entity_id
_entity_poly.type
_entity_poly.pdbx_seq_one_letter_code
_entity_poly.pdbx_strand_id
1 'polypeptide(L)' 'MLMFDYDRDIMQPPEEREELDPSQYIYVGCGQYRYVGDEV' A
#
# COMPACT_ATOMS: atom_id res chain seq x y z
N MET A 1 -18.89 -19.93 18.34
CA MET A 1 -18.75 -19.80 16.88
C MET A 1 -18.64 -18.31 16.59
N LEU A 2 -17.42 -17.80 16.41
CA LEU A 2 -17.18 -16.39 16.09
C LEU A 2 -17.42 -16.24 14.58
N MET A 3 -18.61 -15.79 14.21
CA MET A 3 -18.88 -15.34 12.85
C MET A 3 -18.09 -14.05 12.68
N PHE A 4 -17.03 -14.09 11.87
CA PHE A 4 -16.33 -12.88 11.47
C PHE A 4 -17.25 -12.15 10.49
N ASP A 5 -17.71 -10.96 10.87
CA ASP A 5 -18.58 -10.10 10.05
C ASP A 5 -17.79 -9.53 8.86
N TYR A 6 -17.52 -10.35 7.84
CA TYR A 6 -16.79 -9.94 6.63
C TYR A 6 -17.46 -8.77 5.90
N ASP A 7 -18.78 -8.59 6.06
CA ASP A 7 -19.54 -7.52 5.40
C ASP A 7 -19.15 -6.11 5.88
N ARG A 8 -18.57 -5.96 7.08
CA ARG A 8 -18.22 -4.65 7.64
C ARG A 8 -16.87 -4.13 7.14
N ASP A 9 -15.94 -5.03 6.82
CA ASP A 9 -14.59 -4.69 6.35
C ASP A 9 -14.52 -4.56 4.81
N ILE A 10 -15.45 -5.17 4.07
CA ILE A 10 -15.50 -5.10 2.59
C ILE A 10 -16.09 -3.76 2.09
N MET A 11 -16.83 -3.05 2.94
CA MET A 11 -17.43 -1.75 2.62
C MET A 11 -16.54 -0.56 3.00
N GLN A 12 -15.34 -0.79 3.54
CA GLN A 12 -14.36 0.28 3.70
C GLN A 12 -13.83 0.65 2.32
N PRO A 13 -14.00 1.90 1.86
CA PRO A 13 -13.26 2.35 0.69
C PRO A 13 -11.78 2.12 0.96
N PRO A 14 -11.01 1.60 -0.03
CA PRO A 14 -9.57 1.45 0.15
C PRO A 14 -9.00 2.80 0.58
N GLU A 15 -8.11 2.79 1.57
CA GLU A 15 -7.44 4.01 2.02
C GLU A 15 -6.89 4.77 0.81
N GLU A 16 -7.04 6.10 0.81
CA GLU A 16 -6.45 6.97 -0.20
C GLU A 16 -4.94 6.80 -0.14
N ARG A 17 -4.43 5.90 -1.00
CA ARG A 17 -2.99 5.73 -1.23
C ARG A 17 -2.53 6.98 -1.95
N GLU A 18 -1.54 7.67 -1.40
CA GLU A 18 -0.83 8.69 -2.16
C GLU A 18 -0.33 8.07 -3.47
N GLU A 19 -0.62 8.71 -4.61
CA GLU A 19 -0.08 8.30 -5.90
C GLU A 19 1.42 8.58 -5.91
N LEU A 20 2.18 7.63 -5.37
CA LEU A 20 3.63 7.68 -5.36
C LEU A 20 4.14 7.57 -6.80
N ASP A 21 4.91 8.57 -7.24
CA ASP A 21 5.50 8.56 -8.58
C ASP A 21 6.37 7.31 -8.77
N PRO A 22 6.07 6.43 -9.75
CA PRO A 22 6.87 5.25 -10.06
C PRO A 22 8.35 5.53 -10.31
N SER A 23 8.69 6.76 -10.75
CA SER A 23 10.08 7.18 -10.98
C SER A 23 10.93 7.24 -9.71
N GLN A 24 10.26 7.37 -8.54
CA GLN A 24 10.88 7.47 -7.23
C GLN A 24 11.09 6.10 -6.55
N TYR A 25 10.77 5.01 -7.25
CA TYR A 25 11.07 3.66 -6.78
C TYR A 25 12.43 3.19 -7.31
N ILE A 26 13.32 2.84 -6.39
CA ILE A 26 14.59 2.18 -6.71
C ILE A 26 14.50 0.69 -6.44
N TYR A 27 15.11 -0.11 -7.31
CA TYR A 27 15.26 -1.54 -7.10
C TYR A 27 16.38 -1.81 -6.10
N VAL A 28 16.05 -2.47 -4.98
CA VAL A 28 17.00 -2.75 -3.88
C VAL A 28 17.58 -4.16 -3.93
N GLY A 29 17.09 -5.02 -4.85
CA GLY A 29 17.47 -6.42 -4.94
C GLY A 29 16.36 -7.37 -4.50
N CYS A 30 16.49 -8.67 -4.83
CA CYS A 30 15.55 -9.73 -4.41
C CYS A 30 14.06 -9.47 -4.74
N GLY A 31 13.76 -8.74 -5.83
CA GLY A 31 12.38 -8.38 -6.18
C GLY A 31 11.78 -7.25 -5.34
N GLN A 32 12.57 -6.60 -4.49
CA GLN A 32 12.13 -5.52 -3.62
C GLN A 32 12.39 -4.16 -4.27
N TYR A 33 11.40 -3.28 -4.17
CA TYR A 33 11.48 -1.88 -4.57
C TYR A 33 11.27 -0.99 -3.35
N ARG A 34 12.03 0.09 -3.27
CA ARG A 34 11.94 1.07 -2.19
C ARG A 34 11.61 2.43 -2.76
N TYR A 35 10.60 3.09 -2.21
CA TYR A 35 10.27 4.48 -2.51
C TYR A 35 11.25 5.42 -1.81
N VAL A 36 11.78 6.41 -2.52
CA VAL A 36 12.78 7.39 -2.03
C VAL A 36 12.27 8.84 -2.13
N GLY A 37 11.03 9.06 -2.59
CA GLY A 37 10.47 10.41 -2.80
C GLY A 37 10.20 11.23 -1.53
N ASP A 38 10.51 10.70 -0.34
CA ASP A 38 10.33 11.36 0.97
C ASP A 38 11.59 12.11 1.48
N GLU A 39 12.60 12.35 0.63
CA GLU A 39 13.78 13.13 1.04
C GLU A 39 13.52 14.65 0.91
N VAL A 40 13.24 15.31 2.05
CA VAL A 40 13.32 16.78 2.28
C VAL A 40 14.46 17.09 3.24
#